data_AF-A0A9D6EFU2-F1
#
_entry.id   AF-A0A9D6EFU2-F1
#
_cell.length_a   1.000
_cell.length_b   1.000
_cell.length_c   1.000
_cell.angle_alpha   90.00
_cell.angle_beta   90.00
_cell.angle_gamma   90.00
#
_symmetry.space_group_name_H-M   'P 1'
#
loop_
_entity.id
_entity.type
_entity.pdbx_description
1 polymer ?
#
loop_
_entity_poly.entity_id
_entity_poly.type
_entity_poly.pdbx_seq_one_letter_code
_entity_poly.pdbx_strand_id
1 'polypeptide(L)'
;DETEGLNNFNGARNIQALVYDQDTGEVYLATGFGLLKSRNFGIDWQPVEAIFPQESLPVLDAALANKGREIYASANNLVYSAKDGGKFWQVRKLGTAKKLRALWVDPKNSNRIIAGAGKAGRR
;
A
#
# COMPACT_ATOMS: atom_id res chain seq x y z
N ASP A 1 -0.53 -0.58 23.32
CA ASP A 1 -0.63 -1.50 22.16
C ASP A 1 -0.04 -0.78 20.96
N GLU A 2 0.82 -1.40 20.15
CA GLU A 2 1.49 -0.77 18.98
C GLU A 2 0.51 -0.23 17.93
N THR A 3 -0.79 -0.55 18.06
CA THR A 3 -1.86 -0.03 17.21
C THR A 3 -2.53 1.25 17.70
N GLU A 4 -2.14 1.81 18.85
CA GLU A 4 -2.74 3.04 19.41
C GLU A 4 -2.62 4.24 18.47
N GLY A 5 -1.50 4.36 17.76
CA GLY A 5 -1.30 5.42 16.75
C GLY A 5 -2.26 5.35 15.57
N LEU A 6 -2.96 4.22 15.36
CA LEU A 6 -3.96 4.05 14.30
C LEU A 6 -5.35 4.59 14.67
N ASN A 7 -5.60 4.90 15.95
CA ASN A 7 -6.93 5.30 16.42
C ASN A 7 -7.46 6.59 15.77
N ASN A 8 -6.57 7.43 15.23
CA ASN A 8 -6.92 8.67 14.54
C ASN A 8 -7.34 8.46 13.08
N PHE A 9 -7.28 7.24 12.56
CA PHE A 9 -7.53 6.92 11.16
C PHE A 9 -8.68 5.91 11.05
N ASN A 10 -9.85 6.39 10.64
CA ASN A 10 -11.03 5.55 10.56
C ASN A 10 -10.82 4.38 9.58
N GLY A 11 -10.99 3.14 10.05
CA GLY A 11 -10.75 1.93 9.27
C GLY A 11 -9.30 1.45 9.23
N ALA A 12 -8.33 2.14 9.84
CA ALA A 12 -6.93 1.76 9.80
C ALA A 12 -6.61 0.45 10.56
N ARG A 13 -7.42 0.09 11.57
CA ARG A 13 -7.31 -1.20 12.28
C ARG A 13 -7.69 -2.40 11.39
N ASN A 14 -8.34 -2.18 10.25
CA ASN A 14 -8.54 -3.20 9.22
C ASN A 14 -7.29 -3.30 8.34
N ILE A 15 -6.23 -3.90 8.88
CA ILE A 15 -4.94 -4.05 8.20
C ILE A 15 -5.06 -5.13 7.11
N GLN A 16 -4.65 -4.81 5.89
CA GLN A 16 -4.64 -5.72 4.75
C GLN A 16 -3.23 -6.25 4.46
N ALA A 17 -2.20 -5.41 4.59
CA ALA A 17 -0.81 -5.79 4.40
C ALA A 17 0.13 -4.85 5.17
N LEU A 18 1.33 -5.36 5.49
CA LEU A 18 2.45 -4.61 6.06
C LEU A 18 3.64 -4.75 5.12
N VAL A 19 4.33 -3.64 4.87
CA VAL A 19 5.56 -3.59 4.08
C VAL A 19 6.64 -2.87 4.87
N TYR A 20 7.83 -3.45 4.95
CA TYR A 20 8.98 -2.85 5.60
C TYR A 20 10.01 -2.43 4.56
N ASP A 21 10.41 -1.16 4.59
CA ASP A 21 11.52 -0.65 3.81
C ASP A 21 12.83 -0.88 4.55
N GLN A 22 13.65 -1.80 4.05
CA GLN A 22 14.92 -2.15 4.69
C GLN A 22 15.98 -1.05 4.54
N ASP A 23 15.84 -0.15 3.56
CA ASP A 23 16.82 0.91 3.32
C ASP A 23 16.56 2.13 4.22
N THR A 24 15.30 2.47 4.48
CA THR A 24 14.91 3.65 5.26
C THR A 24 14.46 3.32 6.69
N GLY A 25 14.12 2.07 6.97
CA GLY A 25 13.50 1.65 8.23
C GLY A 25 12.02 2.02 8.35
N GLU A 26 11.42 2.56 7.28
CA GLU A 26 10.00 2.93 7.26
C GLU A 26 9.11 1.68 7.18
N VAL A 27 7.94 1.75 7.83
CA VAL A 27 6.89 0.73 7.74
C VAL A 27 5.68 1.32 7.05
N TYR A 28 5.10 0.59 6.11
CA TYR A 28 3.88 0.96 5.40
C TYR A 28 2.77 -0.03 5.74
N LEU A 29 1.56 0.46 5.97
CA LEU A 29 0.36 -0.35 6.17
C LEU A 29 -0.67 -0.04 5.10
N ALA A 30 -1.05 -1.09 4.36
CA ALA A 30 -2.26 -1.11 3.57
C ALA A 30 -3.44 -1.40 4.50
N THR A 31 -4.44 -0.52 4.54
CA THR A 31 -5.53 -0.60 5.52
C THR A 31 -6.88 -0.25 4.91
N GLY A 32 -7.94 -0.41 5.71
CA GLY A 32 -9.28 0.10 5.40
C GLY A 32 -9.35 1.62 5.24
N PHE A 33 -8.49 2.37 5.94
CA PHE A 33 -8.35 3.82 5.78
C PHE A 33 -7.69 4.17 4.45
N GLY A 34 -6.67 3.40 4.06
CA GLY A 34 -5.83 3.68 2.91
C GLY A 34 -4.40 3.22 3.16
N LEU A 35 -3.40 3.97 2.71
CA LEU A 35 -1.98 3.67 2.92
C LEU A 35 -1.43 4.59 4.00
N LEU A 36 -0.94 4.01 5.09
CA LEU A 36 -0.27 4.70 6.17
C LEU A 36 1.23 4.37 6.16
N LYS A 37 2.06 5.28 6.64
CA LYS A 37 3.48 5.05 6.87
C LYS A 37 3.89 5.46 8.28
N SER A 38 4.92 4.80 8.80
CA SER A 38 5.57 5.09 10.07
C SER A 38 7.09 5.14 9.87
N ARG A 39 7.76 6.05 10.58
CA ARG A 39 9.23 6.21 10.56
C ARG A 39 9.90 5.72 11.84
N ASN A 40 9.12 5.26 12.80
CA ASN A 40 9.56 4.93 14.15
C ASN A 40 8.91 3.60 14.60
N PHE A 41 8.90 2.63 13.69
CA PHE A 41 8.45 1.26 13.97
C PHE A 41 7.01 1.15 14.52
N GLY A 42 6.11 2.01 14.03
CA GLY A 42 4.68 1.94 14.34
C GLY A 42 4.23 2.75 15.56
N ILE A 43 5.13 3.51 16.19
CA ILE A 43 4.78 4.42 17.30
C ILE A 43 3.83 5.51 16.81
N ASP A 44 4.13 6.15 15.68
CA ASP A 44 3.23 7.07 15.00
C ASP A 44 2.98 6.68 13.54
N TRP A 45 1.85 7.15 13.01
CA TRP A 45 1.40 6.87 11.65
C TRP A 45 0.99 8.16 10.97
N GLN A 46 1.35 8.27 9.69
CA GLN A 46 0.97 9.38 8.82
C GLN A 46 0.36 8.82 7.53
N PRO A 47 -0.67 9.46 6.96
CA PRO A 47 -1.14 9.12 5.64
C PRO A 47 -0.04 9.26 4.60
N VAL A 48 0.01 8.32 3.66
CA VAL A 48 0.73 8.55 2.41
C VAL A 48 -0.16 9.43 1.53
N GLU A 49 0.32 10.62 1.23
CA GLU A 49 -0.34 11.54 0.30
C GLU A 49 -0.36 10.92 -1.10
N ALA A 50 -1.53 10.46 -1.52
CA ALA A 50 -1.75 9.77 -2.78
C ALA A 50 -3.08 10.20 -3.41
N ILE A 51 -3.26 9.86 -4.68
CA ILE A 51 -4.46 10.25 -5.45
C ILE A 51 -5.68 9.34 -5.19
N PHE A 52 -5.53 8.27 -4.41
CA PHE A 52 -6.69 7.46 -4.01
C PHE A 52 -7.40 8.09 -2.81
N PRO A 53 -8.74 8.05 -2.76
CA PRO A 53 -9.50 8.71 -1.72
C PRO A 53 -9.37 7.92 -0.40
N GLN A 54 -8.66 8.52 0.56
CA GLN A 54 -8.53 8.00 1.92
C GLN A 54 -9.93 7.86 2.56
N GLU A 55 -10.05 7.00 3.57
CA GLU A 55 -11.27 6.64 4.34
C GLU A 55 -12.39 5.95 3.55
N SER A 56 -12.42 6.10 2.22
CA SER A 56 -13.48 5.56 1.37
C SER A 56 -13.01 4.42 0.47
N LEU A 57 -11.71 4.30 0.21
CA LEU A 57 -11.16 3.26 -0.65
C LEU A 57 -10.02 2.50 0.05
N PRO A 58 -10.30 1.29 0.58
CA PRO A 58 -9.29 0.45 1.20
C PRO A 58 -8.15 0.10 0.25
N VAL A 59 -6.91 0.25 0.73
CA VAL A 59 -5.73 -0.29 0.06
C VAL A 59 -5.60 -1.75 0.46
N LEU A 60 -5.56 -2.63 -0.52
CA LEU A 60 -5.68 -4.07 -0.36
C LEU A 60 -4.33 -4.80 -0.33
N ASP A 61 -3.31 -4.20 -0.93
CA ASP A 61 -1.92 -4.62 -0.83
C ASP A 61 -1.01 -3.46 -1.26
N ALA A 62 0.23 -3.48 -0.79
CA ALA A 62 1.27 -2.54 -1.18
C ALA A 62 2.60 -3.25 -1.43
N ALA A 63 3.46 -2.66 -2.25
CA ALA A 63 4.80 -3.15 -2.50
C ALA A 63 5.76 -1.98 -2.73
N LEU A 64 7.01 -2.17 -2.32
CA LEU A 64 8.09 -1.22 -2.52
C LEU A 64 9.11 -1.79 -3.51
N ALA A 65 9.73 -0.92 -4.30
CA ALA A 65 10.85 -1.26 -5.16
C ALA A 65 11.84 -0.11 -5.26
N ASN A 66 13.02 -0.40 -5.84
CA ASN A 66 14.08 0.59 -6.03
C ASN A 66 14.43 1.33 -4.73
N LYS A 67 14.69 0.56 -3.66
CA LYS A 67 15.04 1.06 -2.33
C LYS A 67 14.00 2.01 -1.73
N GLY A 68 12.75 1.57 -1.71
CA GLY A 68 11.61 2.35 -1.21
C GLY A 68 11.17 3.52 -2.07
N ARG A 69 11.93 3.89 -3.11
CA ARG A 69 11.61 5.04 -3.98
C ARG A 69 10.37 4.81 -4.82
N GLU A 70 10.10 3.56 -5.20
CA GLU A 70 8.89 3.21 -5.95
C GLU A 70 7.87 2.56 -5.03
N ILE A 71 6.65 3.10 -5.03
CA ILE A 71 5.54 2.62 -4.23
C ILE A 71 4.44 2.13 -5.16
N TYR A 72 3.94 0.94 -4.90
CA TYR A 72 2.78 0.36 -5.58
C TYR A 72 1.71 0.05 -4.56
N ALA A 73 0.48 0.40 -4.86
CA ALA A 73 -0.68 0.13 -4.01
C ALA A 73 -1.83 -0.38 -4.88
N SER A 74 -2.55 -1.37 -4.37
CA SER A 74 -3.75 -1.88 -5.02
C SER A 74 -5.00 -1.44 -4.28
N ALA A 75 -5.99 -0.96 -5.02
CA ALA A 75 -7.30 -0.61 -4.47
C ALA A 75 -8.38 -0.99 -5.47
N ASN A 76 -9.35 -1.80 -5.06
CA ASN A 76 -10.31 -2.42 -5.98
C ASN A 76 -9.61 -3.12 -7.17
N ASN A 77 -9.94 -2.79 -8.42
CA ASN A 77 -9.27 -3.31 -9.62
C ASN A 77 -8.22 -2.35 -10.21
N LEU A 78 -7.75 -1.39 -9.40
CA LEU A 78 -6.80 -0.36 -9.76
C LEU A 78 -5.44 -0.65 -9.12
N VAL A 79 -4.38 -0.36 -9.86
CA VAL A 79 -3.01 -0.25 -9.36
C VAL A 79 -2.62 1.22 -9.39
N TYR A 80 -2.24 1.74 -8.23
CA TYR A 80 -1.64 3.05 -8.06
C TYR A 80 -0.14 2.88 -7.94
N SER A 81 0.62 3.75 -8.59
CA SER A 81 2.08 3.70 -8.53
C SER A 81 2.70 5.09 -8.48
N ALA A 82 3.73 5.25 -7.67
CA ALA A 82 4.61 6.40 -7.66
C ALA A 82 6.05 5.95 -7.85
N LYS A 83 6.83 6.70 -8.62
CA LYS A 83 8.23 6.37 -8.96
C LYS A 83 9.25 7.29 -8.24
N ASP A 84 8.78 8.15 -7.35
CA ASP A 84 9.51 9.29 -6.78
C ASP A 84 9.28 9.49 -5.27
N GLY A 85 9.05 8.39 -4.55
CA GLY A 85 8.80 8.40 -3.11
C GLY A 85 7.39 8.86 -2.75
N GLY A 86 6.42 8.69 -3.66
CA GLY A 86 5.01 9.01 -3.41
C GLY A 86 4.62 10.45 -3.69
N LYS A 87 5.41 11.20 -4.48
CA LYS A 87 5.09 12.60 -4.81
C LYS A 87 4.16 12.69 -6.01
N PHE A 88 4.42 11.91 -7.06
CA PHE A 88 3.57 11.84 -8.25
C PHE A 88 3.04 10.42 -8.44
N TRP A 89 1.72 10.31 -8.45
CA TRP A 89 1.01 9.06 -8.59
C TRP A 89 0.37 8.91 -9.98
N GLN A 90 0.41 7.69 -10.49
CA GLN A 90 -0.34 7.26 -11.66
C GLN A 90 -1.30 6.14 -11.26
N VAL A 91 -2.38 5.99 -12.03
CA VAL A 91 -3.37 4.94 -11.82
C VAL A 91 -3.56 4.13 -13.09
N ARG A 92 -3.63 2.82 -12.95
CA ARG A 92 -3.95 1.89 -14.03
C ARG A 92 -5.08 0.96 -13.59
N LYS A 93 -6.15 0.92 -14.38
CA LYS A 93 -7.21 -0.08 -14.24
C LYS A 93 -6.82 -1.36 -14.97
N LEU A 94 -6.93 -2.49 -14.28
CA LEU A 94 -6.77 -3.79 -14.92
C LEU A 94 -8.12 -4.27 -15.47
N GLY A 95 -8.07 -5.05 -16.56
CA GLY A 95 -9.25 -5.60 -17.27
C GLY A 95 -9.98 -6.71 -16.51
N THR A 96 -10.17 -6.56 -15.19
CA THR A 96 -10.84 -7.52 -14.32
C THR A 96 -11.87 -6.82 -13.45
N ALA A 97 -12.96 -7.52 -13.15
CA ALA A 97 -13.97 -7.08 -12.18
C ALA A 97 -13.60 -7.47 -10.73
N LYS A 98 -12.57 -8.31 -10.56
CA LYS A 98 -12.12 -8.75 -9.23
C LYS A 98 -11.22 -7.71 -8.58
N LYS A 99 -11.25 -7.67 -7.25
CA LYS A 99 -10.30 -6.88 -6.46
C LYS A 99 -8.89 -7.45 -6.60
N LEU A 100 -7.90 -6.58 -6.77
CA LEU A 100 -6.48 -6.89 -6.69
C LEU A 100 -6.11 -6.93 -5.21
N ARG A 101 -5.59 -8.05 -4.74
CA ARG A 101 -5.30 -8.32 -3.32
C ARG A 101 -3.88 -8.77 -3.06
N ALA A 102 -3.10 -8.88 -4.12
CA ALA A 102 -1.70 -9.21 -4.05
C ALA A 102 -0.97 -8.40 -5.11
N LEU A 103 0.12 -7.75 -4.72
CA LEU A 103 1.09 -7.15 -5.61
C LEU A 103 2.44 -7.80 -5.35
N TRP A 104 3.12 -8.17 -6.43
CA TRP A 104 4.52 -8.57 -6.38
C TRP A 104 5.29 -7.79 -7.42
N VAL A 105 6.40 -7.19 -7.01
CA VAL A 105 7.31 -6.45 -7.88
C VAL A 105 8.59 -7.24 -8.00
N ASP A 106 9.08 -7.42 -9.23
CA ASP A 106 10.34 -8.12 -9.46
C ASP A 106 11.50 -7.29 -8.86
N PRO A 107 12.25 -7.85 -7.89
CA PRO A 107 13.33 -7.12 -7.21
C PRO A 107 14.48 -6.75 -8.16
N LYS A 108 14.59 -7.40 -9.33
CA LYS A 108 15.60 -7.09 -10.35
C LYS A 108 15.09 -6.15 -11.43
N ASN A 109 13.78 -5.97 -11.55
CA ASN A 109 13.16 -5.12 -12.56
C ASN A 109 11.81 -4.58 -12.09
N SER A 110 11.80 -3.36 -11.56
CA SER A 110 10.59 -2.73 -11.02
C SER A 110 9.49 -2.41 -12.06
N ASN A 111 9.76 -2.61 -13.36
CA ASN A 111 8.73 -2.53 -14.40
C ASN A 111 7.95 -3.84 -14.59
N ARG A 112 8.36 -4.92 -13.93
CA ARG A 112 7.65 -6.20 -13.93
C ARG A 112 6.89 -6.37 -12.63
N ILE A 113 5.57 -6.27 -12.73
CA ILE A 113 4.65 -6.32 -11.60
C ILE A 113 3.60 -7.40 -11.87
N ILE A 114 3.34 -8.25 -10.90
CA ILE A 114 2.26 -9.24 -10.94
C ILE A 114 1.18 -8.80 -9.95
N ALA A 115 -0.07 -8.77 -10.43
CA ALA A 115 -1.24 -8.45 -9.61
C ALA A 115 -2.16 -9.67 -9.48
N GLY A 116 -2.36 -10.15 -8.26
CA GLY A 116 -3.28 -11.24 -7.94
C GLY A 116 -4.70 -10.74 -7.72
N ALA A 117 -5.65 -11.23 -8.53
CA ALA A 117 -7.05 -10.82 -8.47
C ALA A 117 -7.93 -11.92 -7.84
N GLY A 118 -8.69 -11.59 -6.78
CA GLY A 118 -9.43 -12.62 -6.05
C GLY A 118 -10.33 -12.12 -4.92
N LYS A 119 -10.94 -13.09 -4.24
CA LYS A 119 -11.57 -12.86 -2.94
C LYS A 119 -10.49 -12.75 -1.87
N ALA A 120 -10.84 -12.25 -0.68
CA ALA A 120 -9.92 -12.25 0.44
C ALA A 120 -9.46 -13.70 0.69
N GLY A 121 -8.20 -14.00 0.40
CA GLY A 121 -7.58 -15.23 0.84
C GLY A 121 -7.12 -15.04 2.27
N ARG A 122 -7.34 -16.03 3.13
CA ARG A 122 -6.62 -16.11 4.40
C ARG A 122 -5.15 -16.34 4.03
N ARG A 123 -4.27 -15.39 4.35
CA ARG A 123 -2.83 -15.65 4.43
C ARG A 123 -2.56 -16.33 5.77
#